data_AF-A0A3C1VC16-F1
#
_entry.id   AF-A0A3C1VC16-F1
#
_cell.length_a   1.000
_cell.length_b   1.000
_cell.length_c   1.000
_cell.angle_alpha   90.00
_cell.angle_beta   90.00
_cell.angle_gamma   90.00
#
_symmetry.space_group_name_H-M   'P 1'
#
loop_
_entity.id
_entity.type
_entity.pdbx_description
1 polymer ?
#
loop_
_entity_poly.entity_id
_entity_poly.type
_entity_poly.pdbx_seq_one_letter_code
_entity_poly.pdbx_strand_id
1 'polypeptide(L)'
;MLHESQPELFGFQCVPKDEEVVVDRPHYLSQSKKDVAFYERELTKAFAEGRRVLRPDGIGAIVFASKTTASWEAILKAVVDAGWIITGSWPIDTEMEARVAAQGQARLASSVHLVCRPRENPDGSVRTDEIGDWRDVLQALPIRIHEWMPRLAEEGVVGADAIFACLGPALEIFSRYSRVEKASGETVTLKEYLECVWAAVAKEALTIIFPDADTIGFEEDARLTAMWLWTLTGGKADAANGENAEDADADDESEGSAKKSKTTGFVLEYDAARKIAQGLGAHLEDLTSLVEVSGDQARLLPVGERARHLFGKEEGQVTPARKKKIPQLDLFKMLEQADESGTTFGETKVERHGETVLDRIHQSMILFAAGRSEALKRFLVEDGAGRDQRFWRLAQALSALYPSSTEEKRWVDGVLARKKGLGF
;
A
#
# COMPACT_ATOMS: atom_id res chain seq x y z
N MET A 1 -5.13 -17.17 38.02
CA MET A 1 -5.47 -16.12 37.02
C MET A 1 -4.98 -14.76 37.52
N LEU A 2 -4.76 -13.76 36.65
CA LEU A 2 -4.19 -12.44 37.02
C LEU A 2 -4.89 -11.79 38.24
N HIS A 3 -6.20 -12.01 38.40
CA HIS A 3 -7.00 -11.57 39.54
C HIS A 3 -6.52 -12.13 40.90
N GLU A 4 -5.99 -13.35 40.94
CA GLU A 4 -5.48 -13.97 42.17
C GLU A 4 -4.09 -13.45 42.54
N SER A 5 -3.28 -13.05 41.55
CA SER A 5 -1.93 -12.54 41.76
C SER A 5 -1.85 -11.02 41.91
N GLN A 6 -2.82 -10.27 41.40
CA GLN A 6 -2.89 -8.80 41.45
C GLN A 6 -4.35 -8.33 41.69
N PRO A 7 -4.94 -8.64 42.85
CA PRO A 7 -6.34 -8.32 43.14
C PRO A 7 -6.62 -6.81 43.15
N GLU A 8 -5.62 -5.99 43.50
CA GLU A 8 -5.73 -4.52 43.45
C GLU A 8 -6.06 -3.97 42.05
N LEU A 9 -5.61 -4.62 40.97
CA LEU A 9 -5.93 -4.17 39.59
C LEU A 9 -7.41 -4.34 39.22
N PHE A 10 -8.14 -5.19 39.96
CA PHE A 10 -9.55 -5.47 39.74
C PHE A 10 -10.46 -4.83 40.79
N GLY A 11 -9.91 -3.94 41.64
CA GLY A 11 -10.65 -3.26 42.70
C GLY A 11 -11.63 -2.19 42.21
N PHE A 12 -11.45 -1.71 40.97
CA PHE A 12 -12.33 -0.72 40.35
C PHE A 12 -13.30 -1.36 39.36
N GLN A 13 -14.55 -0.87 39.33
CA GLN A 13 -15.57 -1.34 38.39
C GLN A 13 -15.23 -1.00 36.93
N CYS A 14 -14.50 0.10 36.72
CA CYS A 14 -14.06 0.59 35.42
C CYS A 14 -12.56 0.86 35.45
N VAL A 15 -11.92 0.83 34.28
CA VAL A 15 -10.51 1.23 34.12
C VAL A 15 -10.31 2.68 34.60
N PRO A 16 -9.24 2.98 35.35
CA PRO A 16 -8.88 4.35 35.72
C PRO A 16 -8.69 5.23 34.47
N LYS A 17 -9.60 6.19 34.27
CA LYS A 17 -9.64 7.02 33.07
C LYS A 17 -8.48 8.00 32.94
N ASP A 18 -7.85 8.39 34.03
CA ASP A 18 -6.68 9.27 33.97
C ASP A 18 -5.43 8.52 33.52
N GLU A 19 -5.27 7.27 33.94
CA GLU A 19 -4.08 6.44 33.69
C GLU A 19 -4.14 5.64 32.37
N GLU A 20 -5.33 5.45 31.77
CA GLU A 20 -5.42 4.73 30.50
C GLU A 20 -4.63 5.42 29.38
N VAL A 21 -3.86 4.66 28.60
CA VAL A 21 -3.05 5.20 27.50
C VAL A 21 -3.88 5.26 26.22
N VAL A 22 -4.88 6.14 26.21
CA VAL A 22 -5.83 6.33 25.10
C VAL A 22 -5.84 7.81 24.70
N VAL A 23 -5.62 8.07 23.41
CA VAL A 23 -5.86 9.38 22.80
C VAL A 23 -7.11 9.29 21.95
N ASP A 24 -8.11 10.06 22.34
CA ASP A 24 -9.36 10.18 21.63
C ASP A 24 -9.44 11.57 20.99
N ARG A 25 -9.90 11.64 19.74
CA ARG A 25 -9.95 12.92 19.02
C ARG A 25 -11.06 13.78 19.63
N PRO A 26 -10.86 15.11 19.77
CA PRO A 26 -11.89 15.98 20.31
C PRO A 26 -13.21 15.84 19.54
N HIS A 27 -14.26 15.45 20.23
CA HIS A 27 -15.62 15.36 19.71
C HIS A 27 -16.63 15.54 20.84
N TYR A 28 -17.90 15.70 20.50
CA TYR A 28 -18.97 16.02 21.47
C TYR A 28 -19.09 15.01 22.64
N LEU A 29 -18.66 13.76 22.48
CA LEU A 29 -18.64 12.73 23.54
C LEU A 29 -17.31 12.60 24.31
N SER A 30 -16.27 13.37 23.96
CA SER A 30 -14.93 13.21 24.54
C SER A 30 -14.44 14.53 25.08
N GLN A 31 -14.22 14.56 26.39
CA GLN A 31 -13.59 15.68 27.09
C GLN A 31 -12.09 15.42 27.34
N SER A 32 -11.54 14.37 26.72
CA SER A 32 -10.13 14.01 26.89
C SER A 32 -9.23 15.14 26.39
N LYS A 33 -8.20 15.44 27.17
CA LYS A 33 -7.12 16.37 26.81
C LYS A 33 -5.80 15.65 26.52
N LYS A 34 -5.84 14.32 26.44
CA LYS A 34 -4.68 13.49 26.16
C LYS A 34 -4.28 13.70 24.70
N ASP A 35 -3.02 14.04 24.49
CA ASP A 35 -2.43 14.28 23.18
C ASP A 35 -1.44 13.16 22.82
N VAL A 36 -0.84 13.26 21.63
CA VAL A 36 0.16 12.30 21.16
C VAL A 36 1.37 12.25 22.09
N ALA A 37 1.77 13.37 22.70
CA ALA A 37 2.88 13.42 23.65
C ALA A 37 2.57 12.66 24.95
N PHE A 38 1.34 12.73 25.44
CA PHE A 38 0.85 11.88 26.53
C PHE A 38 0.92 10.41 26.15
N TYR A 39 0.40 10.05 24.97
CA TYR A 39 0.38 8.67 24.47
C TYR A 39 1.77 8.07 24.41
N GLU A 40 2.71 8.74 23.73
CA GLU A 40 4.09 8.31 23.58
C GLU A 40 4.77 8.13 24.94
N ARG A 41 4.66 9.14 25.82
CA ARG A 41 5.31 9.11 27.13
C ARG A 41 4.80 7.94 28.00
N GLU A 42 3.49 7.74 28.09
CA GLU A 42 2.93 6.68 28.92
C GLU A 42 3.16 5.28 28.31
N LEU A 43 3.14 5.15 26.97
CA LEU A 43 3.55 3.91 26.30
C LEU A 43 5.02 3.58 26.53
N THR A 44 5.92 4.56 26.46
CA THR A 44 7.34 4.35 26.75
C THR A 44 7.53 3.83 28.18
N LYS A 45 6.79 4.35 29.16
CA LYS A 45 6.83 3.83 30.54
C LYS A 45 6.33 2.39 30.62
N ALA A 46 5.21 2.08 29.97
CA ALA A 46 4.64 0.74 29.96
C ALA A 46 5.61 -0.28 29.32
N PHE A 47 6.20 0.06 28.17
CA PHE A 47 7.19 -0.77 27.51
C PHE A 47 8.48 -0.89 28.30
N ALA A 48 8.93 0.17 28.99
CA ALA A 48 10.12 0.12 29.84
C ALA A 48 9.91 -0.81 31.04
N GLU A 49 8.72 -0.80 31.63
CA GLU A 49 8.37 -1.73 32.71
C GLU A 49 8.28 -3.17 32.21
N GLY A 50 7.65 -3.38 31.04
CA GLY A 50 7.63 -4.68 30.38
C GLY A 50 9.03 -5.23 30.11
N ARG A 51 9.97 -4.37 29.72
CA ARG A 51 11.38 -4.75 29.53
C ARG A 51 12.03 -5.11 30.85
N ARG A 52 11.88 -4.26 31.88
CA ARG A 52 12.50 -4.41 33.20
C ARG A 52 12.14 -5.74 33.88
N VAL A 53 10.92 -6.24 33.68
CA VAL A 53 10.47 -7.52 34.24
C VAL A 53 10.79 -8.72 33.36
N LEU A 54 11.11 -8.50 32.08
CA LEU A 54 11.54 -9.55 31.18
C LEU A 54 12.98 -9.96 31.52
N ARG A 55 13.29 -11.24 31.33
CA ARG A 55 14.67 -11.73 31.47
C ARG A 55 15.54 -11.16 30.34
N PRO A 56 16.86 -10.97 30.54
CA PRO A 56 17.74 -10.42 29.50
C PRO A 56 17.73 -11.17 28.16
N ASP A 57 17.50 -12.48 28.17
CA ASP A 57 17.40 -13.35 26.98
C ASP A 57 15.96 -13.54 26.47
N GLY A 58 14.99 -12.92 27.13
CA GLY A 58 13.57 -13.05 26.85
C GLY A 58 13.16 -12.42 25.52
N ILE A 59 11.93 -12.75 25.11
CA ILE A 59 11.30 -12.22 23.89
C ILE A 59 10.06 -11.42 24.30
N GLY A 60 9.99 -10.17 23.86
CA GLY A 60 8.79 -9.35 23.90
C GLY A 60 8.01 -9.49 22.60
N ALA A 61 6.68 -9.55 22.69
CA ALA A 61 5.80 -9.53 21.54
C ALA A 61 4.81 -8.37 21.69
N ILE A 62 4.76 -7.48 20.70
CA ILE A 62 3.86 -6.31 20.69
C ILE A 62 2.95 -6.46 19.48
N VAL A 63 1.65 -6.51 19.72
CA VAL A 63 0.65 -6.56 18.65
C VAL A 63 0.09 -5.16 18.44
N PHE A 64 0.18 -4.66 17.22
CA PHE A 64 -0.32 -3.33 16.89
C PHE A 64 -0.98 -3.30 15.52
N ALA A 65 -2.04 -2.50 15.43
CA ALA A 65 -2.75 -2.24 14.19
C ALA A 65 -3.12 -0.76 14.11
N SER A 66 -2.67 -0.09 13.06
CA SER A 66 -3.12 1.27 12.74
C SER A 66 -3.07 1.52 11.24
N LYS A 67 -3.98 2.36 10.77
CA LYS A 67 -4.08 2.80 9.37
C LYS A 67 -3.15 3.96 9.06
N THR A 68 -2.63 4.62 10.09
CA THR A 68 -1.85 5.85 9.93
C THR A 68 -0.39 5.58 10.25
N THR A 69 0.49 6.04 9.37
CA THR A 69 1.94 6.06 9.59
C THR A 69 2.33 6.80 10.87
N ALA A 70 1.65 7.89 11.22
CA ALA A 70 1.91 8.65 12.44
C ALA A 70 1.74 7.81 13.72
N SER A 71 0.72 6.94 13.77
CA SER A 71 0.55 6.02 14.91
C SER A 71 1.67 4.97 14.98
N TRP A 72 2.15 4.51 13.82
CA TRP A 72 3.30 3.61 13.72
C TRP A 72 4.58 4.28 14.21
N GLU A 73 4.84 5.51 13.80
CA GLU A 73 5.98 6.30 14.26
C GLU A 73 5.95 6.45 15.79
N ALA A 74 4.79 6.81 16.37
CA ALA A 74 4.63 6.99 17.81
C ALA A 74 4.92 5.70 18.61
N ILE A 75 4.35 4.56 18.19
CA ILE A 75 4.54 3.29 18.92
C ILE A 75 5.97 2.77 18.77
N LEU A 76 6.53 2.81 17.55
CA LEU A 76 7.89 2.34 17.31
C LEU A 76 8.90 3.20 18.07
N LYS A 77 8.68 4.51 18.13
CA LYS A 77 9.48 5.42 18.94
C LYS A 77 9.42 5.03 20.41
N ALA A 78 8.22 4.81 20.96
CA ALA A 78 8.06 4.42 22.36
C ALA A 78 8.76 3.09 22.68
N VAL A 79 8.72 2.11 21.77
CA VAL A 79 9.42 0.83 21.91
C VAL A 79 10.94 1.02 21.93
N VAL A 80 11.49 1.78 20.97
CA VAL A 80 12.94 2.03 20.88
C VAL A 80 13.46 2.83 22.07
N ASP A 81 12.74 3.88 22.47
CA ASP A 81 13.05 4.73 23.63
C ASP A 81 13.00 3.93 24.94
N ALA A 82 12.07 2.98 25.04
CA ALA A 82 11.95 2.11 26.21
C ALA A 82 13.11 1.10 26.35
N GLY A 83 14.02 1.03 25.37
CA GLY A 83 15.18 0.15 25.42
C GLY A 83 14.96 -1.20 24.74
N TRP A 84 14.03 -1.30 23.80
CA TRP A 84 13.84 -2.53 23.02
C TRP A 84 14.59 -2.47 21.70
N ILE A 85 15.09 -3.63 21.28
CA ILE A 85 15.55 -3.92 19.92
C ILE A 85 14.41 -4.63 19.21
N ILE A 86 13.95 -4.08 18.10
CA ILE A 86 12.93 -4.70 17.26
C ILE A 86 13.65 -5.59 16.26
N THR A 87 13.38 -6.89 16.30
CA THR A 87 14.14 -7.91 15.54
C THR A 87 13.33 -8.55 14.41
N GLY A 88 12.00 -8.43 14.47
CA GLY A 88 11.11 -8.99 13.47
C GLY A 88 9.75 -8.30 13.51
N SER A 89 9.05 -8.37 12.39
CA SER A 89 7.69 -7.89 12.25
C SER A 89 6.93 -8.86 11.36
N TRP A 90 5.72 -9.23 11.78
CA TRP A 90 4.91 -10.20 11.05
C TRP A 90 3.48 -9.69 10.95
N PRO A 91 2.98 -9.37 9.74
CA PRO A 91 1.56 -9.15 9.54
C PRO A 91 0.83 -10.48 9.77
N ILE A 92 -0.18 -10.47 10.63
CA ILE A 92 -1.02 -11.62 10.94
C ILE A 92 -2.48 -11.17 10.91
N ASP A 93 -3.28 -11.89 10.13
CA ASP A 93 -4.72 -11.76 10.12
C ASP A 93 -5.29 -12.30 11.45
N THR A 94 -5.74 -11.38 12.29
CA THR A 94 -6.24 -11.70 13.65
C THR A 94 -7.76 -11.60 13.78
N GLU A 95 -8.45 -11.15 12.72
CA GLU A 95 -9.91 -10.99 12.70
C GLU A 95 -10.60 -12.08 11.87
N MET A 96 -11.79 -12.51 12.29
CA MET A 96 -12.60 -13.47 11.52
C MET A 96 -13.22 -12.78 10.29
N GLU A 97 -12.98 -13.31 9.09
CA GLU A 97 -13.49 -12.80 7.79
C GLU A 97 -14.99 -12.42 7.83
N ALA A 98 -15.81 -13.21 8.54
CA ALA A 98 -17.26 -13.00 8.63
C ALA A 98 -17.70 -11.72 9.37
N ARG A 99 -16.86 -11.13 10.23
CA ARG A 99 -17.20 -9.87 10.95
C ARG A 99 -16.81 -8.61 10.19
N VAL A 100 -15.88 -8.70 9.24
CA VAL A 100 -15.39 -7.55 8.45
C VAL A 100 -16.44 -7.11 7.43
N ALA A 101 -17.17 -8.05 6.82
CA ALA A 101 -18.20 -7.76 5.83
C ALA A 101 -19.47 -7.09 6.40
N ALA A 102 -19.76 -7.27 7.69
CA ALA A 102 -21.04 -6.87 8.29
C ALA A 102 -21.12 -5.41 8.78
N GLN A 103 -19.99 -4.68 8.84
CA GLN A 103 -19.94 -3.39 9.56
C GLN A 103 -19.53 -2.16 8.75
N GLY A 104 -19.30 -2.25 7.43
CA GLY A 104 -19.12 -1.08 6.54
C GLY A 104 -17.93 -0.17 6.85
N GLN A 105 -17.17 -0.45 7.90
CA GLN A 105 -15.92 0.19 8.24
C GLN A 105 -14.80 -0.78 7.89
N ALA A 106 -13.99 -0.43 6.89
CA ALA A 106 -12.78 -1.15 6.53
C ALA A 106 -11.81 -1.16 7.73
N ARG A 107 -12.03 -1.99 8.75
CA ARG A 107 -11.05 -2.24 9.81
C ARG A 107 -9.82 -2.88 9.15
N LEU A 108 -8.63 -2.59 9.66
CA LEU A 108 -7.43 -3.29 9.21
C LEU A 108 -7.67 -4.79 9.39
N ALA A 109 -7.67 -5.55 8.30
CA ALA A 109 -7.81 -7.00 8.35
C ALA A 109 -6.63 -7.65 9.10
N SER A 110 -5.47 -6.97 9.11
CA SER A 110 -4.21 -7.52 9.60
C SER A 110 -3.60 -6.65 10.71
N SER A 111 -3.11 -7.31 11.74
CA SER A 111 -2.32 -6.71 12.83
C SER A 111 -0.85 -7.11 12.67
N VAL A 112 0.09 -6.21 12.95
CA VAL A 112 1.51 -6.54 12.86
C VAL A 112 2.03 -6.88 14.25
N HIS A 113 2.67 -8.04 14.34
CA HIS A 113 3.32 -8.56 15.54
C HIS A 113 4.80 -8.19 15.47
N LEU A 114 5.23 -7.29 16.35
CA LEU A 114 6.63 -6.93 16.52
C LEU A 114 7.28 -7.88 17.52
N VAL A 115 8.42 -8.44 17.12
CA VAL A 115 9.25 -9.30 17.97
C VAL A 115 10.42 -8.46 18.49
N CYS A 116 10.48 -8.30 19.81
CA CYS A 116 11.42 -7.42 20.48
C CYS A 116 12.35 -8.19 21.44
N ARG A 117 13.56 -7.70 21.61
CA ARG A 117 14.51 -8.15 22.65
C ARG A 117 14.97 -6.97 23.49
N PRO A 118 15.26 -7.16 24.80
CA PRO A 118 15.83 -6.09 25.62
C PRO A 118 17.18 -5.62 25.06
N ARG A 119 17.38 -4.30 24.93
CA ARG A 119 18.67 -3.67 24.66
C ARG A 119 19.45 -3.56 25.97
N GLU A 120 19.87 -4.70 26.49
CA GLU A 120 20.51 -4.79 27.81
C GLU A 120 21.90 -5.41 27.73
N ASN A 121 22.69 -5.13 28.76
CA ASN A 121 23.90 -5.84 29.11
C ASN A 121 23.56 -7.17 29.79
N PRO A 122 24.51 -8.11 29.93
CA PRO A 122 24.29 -9.36 30.66
C PRO A 122 23.84 -9.20 32.11
N ASP A 123 24.07 -8.04 32.72
CA ASP A 123 23.63 -7.69 34.08
C ASP A 123 22.22 -7.09 34.17
N GLY A 124 21.52 -6.95 33.02
CA GLY A 124 20.17 -6.38 32.92
C GLY A 124 20.13 -4.85 32.86
N SER A 125 21.27 -4.16 32.88
CA SER A 125 21.32 -2.71 32.67
C SER A 125 21.05 -2.38 31.20
N VAL A 126 20.33 -1.28 30.92
CA VAL A 126 20.07 -0.82 29.55
C VAL A 126 21.36 -0.35 28.92
N ARG A 127 21.64 -0.79 27.69
CA ARG A 127 22.76 -0.28 26.89
C ARG A 127 22.43 1.12 26.37
N THR A 128 23.15 2.11 26.90
CA THR A 128 22.98 3.54 26.59
C THR A 128 24.25 4.18 26.03
N ASP A 129 25.36 3.45 26.05
CA ASP A 129 26.70 3.86 25.64
C ASP A 129 27.00 3.56 24.16
N GLU A 130 26.34 2.56 23.58
CA GLU A 130 26.42 2.26 22.15
C GLU A 130 25.67 3.32 21.32
N ILE A 131 26.43 4.09 20.54
CA ILE A 131 25.95 5.09 19.58
C ILE A 131 26.25 4.56 18.18
N GLY A 132 25.23 4.55 17.31
CA GLY A 132 25.39 4.13 15.92
C GLY A 132 25.86 5.27 15.02
N ASP A 133 26.72 4.95 14.05
CA ASP A 133 27.03 5.87 12.95
C ASP A 133 25.95 5.78 11.88
N TRP A 134 25.38 6.93 11.50
CA TRP A 134 24.34 7.00 10.48
C TRP A 134 24.75 6.39 9.14
N ARG A 135 26.01 6.55 8.74
CA ARG A 135 26.54 5.98 7.50
C ARG A 135 26.50 4.46 7.53
N ASP A 136 26.89 3.85 8.64
CA ASP A 136 26.91 2.40 8.80
C ASP A 136 25.48 1.84 8.81
N VAL A 137 24.56 2.53 9.51
CA VAL A 137 23.13 2.18 9.52
C VAL A 137 22.54 2.23 8.12
N LEU A 138 22.82 3.29 7.35
CA LEU A 138 22.35 3.42 5.97
C LEU A 138 22.97 2.39 5.03
N GLN A 139 24.25 2.03 5.21
CA GLN A 139 24.90 1.03 4.39
C GLN A 139 24.37 -0.39 4.66
N ALA A 140 24.04 -0.69 5.92
CA ALA A 140 23.51 -1.98 6.32
C ALA A 140 22.06 -2.20 5.88
N LEU A 141 21.24 -1.14 5.79
CA LEU A 141 19.82 -1.24 5.50
C LEU A 141 19.50 -1.94 4.17
N PRO A 142 20.03 -1.53 3.00
CA PRO A 142 19.76 -2.21 1.73
C PRO A 142 20.19 -3.68 1.74
N ILE A 143 21.32 -4.00 2.37
CA ILE A 143 21.84 -5.37 2.48
C ILE A 143 20.84 -6.23 3.25
N ARG A 144 20.39 -5.75 4.41
CA ARG A 144 19.43 -6.46 5.26
C ARG A 144 18.09 -6.69 4.56
N ILE A 145 17.60 -5.71 3.82
CA ILE A 145 16.35 -5.83 3.05
C ILE A 145 16.51 -6.82 1.90
N HIS A 146 17.62 -6.76 1.16
CA HIS A 146 17.91 -7.68 0.06
C HIS A 146 18.05 -9.13 0.53
N GLU A 147 18.63 -9.37 1.71
CA GLU A 147 18.71 -10.72 2.30
C GLU A 147 17.33 -11.25 2.76
N TRP A 148 16.42 -10.35 3.15
CA TRP A 148 15.15 -10.74 3.76
C TRP A 148 14.01 -10.91 2.75
N MET A 149 13.94 -10.04 1.74
CA MET A 149 12.81 -10.00 0.80
C MET A 149 12.65 -11.29 -0.04
N PRO A 150 13.72 -11.94 -0.55
CA PRO A 150 13.59 -13.20 -1.28
C PRO A 150 12.98 -14.30 -0.42
N ARG A 151 13.37 -14.37 0.85
CA ARG A 151 12.81 -15.32 1.81
C ARG A 151 11.31 -15.07 2.04
N LEU A 152 10.89 -13.80 2.18
CA LEU A 152 9.47 -13.45 2.30
C LEU A 152 8.67 -13.93 1.09
N ALA A 153 9.20 -13.72 -0.12
CA ALA A 153 8.56 -14.18 -1.35
C ALA A 153 8.46 -15.72 -1.41
N GLU A 154 9.50 -16.46 -0.99
CA GLU A 154 9.46 -17.92 -0.87
C GLU A 154 8.44 -18.42 0.16
N GLU A 155 8.26 -17.67 1.25
CA GLU A 155 7.27 -17.94 2.30
C GLU A 155 5.85 -17.47 1.92
N GLY A 156 5.67 -16.87 0.73
CA GLY A 156 4.39 -16.39 0.22
C GLY A 156 3.93 -15.04 0.79
N VAL A 157 4.80 -14.34 1.52
CA VAL A 157 4.56 -13.00 2.05
C VAL A 157 4.94 -11.97 0.97
N VAL A 158 3.95 -11.31 0.38
CA VAL A 158 4.12 -10.39 -0.76
C VAL A 158 3.34 -9.09 -0.59
N GLY A 159 3.59 -8.10 -1.46
CA GLY A 159 2.92 -6.81 -1.46
C GLY A 159 2.98 -6.05 -0.13
N ALA A 160 1.86 -5.48 0.32
CA ALA A 160 1.80 -4.71 1.57
C ALA A 160 2.35 -5.47 2.78
N ASP A 161 2.06 -6.77 2.89
CA ASP A 161 2.53 -7.60 3.98
C ASP A 161 4.06 -7.76 3.98
N ALA A 162 4.68 -7.88 2.80
CA ALA A 162 6.13 -7.92 2.69
C ALA A 162 6.78 -6.60 3.16
N ILE A 163 6.12 -5.46 2.91
CA ILE A 163 6.60 -4.16 3.39
C ILE A 163 6.60 -4.14 4.93
N PHE A 164 5.49 -4.52 5.55
CA PHE A 164 5.40 -4.57 7.01
C PHE A 164 6.32 -5.63 7.62
N ALA A 165 6.55 -6.75 6.95
CA ALA A 165 7.47 -7.80 7.40
C ALA A 165 8.96 -7.39 7.31
N CYS A 166 9.28 -6.39 6.49
CA CYS A 166 10.62 -5.82 6.39
C CYS A 166 10.94 -4.77 7.48
N LEU A 167 9.91 -4.17 8.11
CA LEU A 167 10.12 -3.13 9.12
C LEU A 167 10.96 -3.63 10.31
N GLY A 168 10.68 -4.81 10.84
CA GLY A 168 11.39 -5.37 12.00
C GLY A 168 12.88 -5.58 11.72
N PRO A 169 13.26 -6.33 10.66
CA PRO A 169 14.65 -6.48 10.22
C PRO A 169 15.36 -5.15 9.98
N ALA A 170 14.69 -4.15 9.39
CA ALA A 170 15.25 -2.82 9.22
C ALA A 170 15.47 -2.13 10.58
N LEU A 171 14.43 -2.09 11.42
CA LEU A 171 14.47 -1.48 12.74
C LEU A 171 15.51 -2.13 13.65
N GLU A 172 15.88 -3.39 13.46
CA GLU A 172 16.96 -4.06 14.19
C GLU A 172 18.29 -3.30 14.07
N ILE A 173 18.59 -2.79 12.88
CA ILE A 173 19.83 -2.05 12.57
C ILE A 173 19.88 -0.73 13.35
N PHE A 174 18.74 -0.06 13.50
CA PHE A 174 18.64 1.24 14.18
C PHE A 174 18.44 1.09 15.69
N SER A 175 17.50 0.24 16.10
CA SER A 175 17.06 0.07 17.50
C SER A 175 18.06 -0.69 18.38
N ARG A 176 19.08 -1.32 17.80
CA ARG A 176 20.20 -1.89 18.58
C ARG A 176 21.05 -0.83 19.26
N TYR A 177 21.02 0.41 18.78
CA TYR A 177 21.75 1.53 19.37
C TYR A 177 20.86 2.33 20.32
N SER A 178 21.49 3.01 21.27
CA SER A 178 20.77 3.96 22.15
C SER A 178 20.27 5.18 21.37
N ARG A 179 21.05 5.62 20.40
CA ARG A 179 20.75 6.63 19.39
C ARG A 179 21.72 6.48 18.23
N VAL A 180 21.38 7.09 17.09
CA VAL A 180 22.21 7.10 15.89
C VAL A 180 22.55 8.54 15.56
N GLU A 181 23.82 8.83 15.26
CA GLU A 181 24.31 10.18 15.00
C GLU A 181 24.89 10.30 13.59
N LYS A 182 24.70 11.47 12.96
CA LYS A 182 25.38 11.85 11.72
C LYS A 182 26.82 12.26 12.04
N ALA A 183 27.68 12.36 11.03
CA ALA A 183 29.05 12.86 11.20
C ALA A 183 29.14 14.29 11.81
N SER A 184 28.05 15.06 11.76
CA SER A 184 27.92 16.37 12.41
C SER A 184 27.65 16.29 13.93
N GLY A 185 27.38 15.11 14.48
CA GLY A 185 26.90 14.91 15.86
C GLY A 185 25.38 15.08 16.02
N GLU A 186 24.65 15.38 14.95
CA GLU A 186 23.18 15.45 14.97
C GLU A 186 22.57 14.06 15.16
N THR A 187 21.66 13.91 16.12
CA THR A 187 20.91 12.66 16.31
C THR A 187 19.87 12.47 15.22
N VAL A 188 19.89 11.33 14.56
CA VAL A 188 18.91 10.93 13.54
C VAL A 188 17.61 10.51 14.23
N THR A 189 16.49 11.08 13.79
CA THR A 189 15.18 10.70 14.32
C THR A 189 14.70 9.36 13.73
N LEU A 190 13.85 8.63 14.46
CA LEU A 190 13.22 7.42 13.94
C LEU A 190 12.41 7.71 12.67
N LYS A 191 11.80 8.89 12.58
CA LYS A 191 11.06 9.35 11.41
C LYS A 191 11.96 9.43 10.17
N GLU A 192 13.11 10.10 10.27
CA GLU A 192 14.12 10.16 9.20
C GLU A 192 14.58 8.77 8.77
N TYR A 193 14.77 7.87 9.74
CA TYR A 193 15.15 6.49 9.44
C TYR A 193 14.05 5.74 8.69
N LEU A 194 12.79 5.85 9.12
CA LEU A 194 11.67 5.18 8.47
C LEU A 194 11.52 5.62 7.02
N GLU A 195 11.70 6.89 6.69
CA GLU A 195 11.73 7.38 5.29
C GLU A 195 12.76 6.61 4.45
N CYS A 196 13.94 6.34 4.99
CA CYS A 196 14.97 5.53 4.33
C CYS A 196 14.56 4.06 4.20
N VAL A 197 13.89 3.50 5.21
CA VAL A 197 13.36 2.11 5.17
C VAL A 197 12.32 1.96 4.07
N TRP A 198 11.35 2.87 3.97
CA TRP A 198 10.34 2.84 2.90
C TRP A 198 10.99 2.91 1.52
N ALA A 199 12.00 3.77 1.35
CA ALA A 199 12.75 3.86 0.10
C ALA A 199 13.51 2.58 -0.24
N ALA A 200 14.20 1.98 0.72
CA ALA A 200 14.94 0.74 0.52
C ALA A 200 14.02 -0.42 0.15
N VAL A 201 12.89 -0.56 0.85
CA VAL A 201 11.89 -1.59 0.57
C VAL A 201 11.26 -1.39 -0.81
N ALA A 202 10.89 -0.16 -1.16
CA ALA A 202 10.29 0.12 -2.47
C ALA A 202 11.25 -0.18 -3.62
N LYS A 203 12.53 0.16 -3.46
CA LYS A 203 13.57 -0.15 -4.45
C LYS A 203 13.81 -1.66 -4.59
N GLU A 204 13.83 -2.39 -3.49
CA GLU A 204 14.01 -3.85 -3.52
C GLU A 204 12.80 -4.54 -4.17
N ALA A 205 11.58 -4.12 -3.81
CA ALA A 205 10.37 -4.63 -4.42
C ALA A 205 10.34 -4.39 -5.94
N LEU A 206 10.79 -3.22 -6.44
CA LEU A 206 10.96 -3.00 -7.87
C LEU A 206 11.95 -3.97 -8.52
N THR A 207 13.03 -4.33 -7.82
CA THR A 207 14.02 -5.30 -8.34
C THR A 207 13.41 -6.70 -8.47
N ILE A 208 12.49 -7.06 -7.56
CA ILE A 208 11.73 -8.31 -7.64
C ILE A 208 10.72 -8.27 -8.80
N ILE A 209 10.03 -7.15 -9.00
CA ILE A 209 9.07 -6.97 -10.10
C ILE A 209 9.80 -6.96 -11.46
N PHE A 210 11.02 -6.41 -11.51
CA PHE A 210 11.82 -6.26 -12.71
C PHE A 210 13.24 -6.85 -12.57
N PRO A 211 13.40 -8.19 -12.54
CA PRO A 211 14.70 -8.83 -12.30
C PRO A 211 15.77 -8.52 -13.37
N ASP A 212 15.33 -8.36 -14.62
CA ASP A 212 16.20 -8.19 -15.81
C ASP A 212 16.26 -6.74 -16.31
N ALA A 213 15.81 -5.77 -15.52
CA ALA A 213 15.85 -4.36 -15.90
C ALA A 213 16.71 -3.56 -14.93
N ASP A 214 17.53 -2.65 -15.46
CA ASP A 214 17.94 -1.50 -14.66
C ASP A 214 16.65 -0.78 -14.25
N THR A 215 16.24 -0.94 -12.99
CA THR A 215 15.03 -0.31 -12.43
C THR A 215 15.05 1.22 -12.56
N ILE A 216 16.23 1.79 -12.81
CA ILE A 216 16.52 3.19 -13.13
C ILE A 216 15.98 3.59 -14.52
N GLY A 217 15.80 2.64 -15.44
CA GLY A 217 15.45 2.90 -16.84
C GLY A 217 13.98 3.18 -17.13
N PHE A 218 13.09 3.08 -16.13
CA PHE A 218 11.67 3.40 -16.22
C PHE A 218 11.37 4.78 -15.64
N GLU A 219 10.41 5.49 -16.23
CA GLU A 219 9.93 6.80 -15.78
C GLU A 219 9.21 6.72 -14.42
N GLU A 220 9.05 7.87 -13.75
CA GLU A 220 8.48 7.95 -12.39
C GLU A 220 7.07 7.34 -12.27
N ASP A 221 6.24 7.55 -13.30
CA ASP A 221 4.87 7.06 -13.37
C ASP A 221 4.80 5.53 -13.46
N ALA A 222 5.70 4.92 -14.24
CA ALA A 222 5.84 3.47 -14.36
C ALA A 222 6.29 2.83 -13.05
N ARG A 223 7.34 3.39 -12.41
CA ARG A 223 7.84 2.90 -11.12
C ARG A 223 6.77 3.00 -10.03
N LEU A 224 6.07 4.13 -9.96
CA LEU A 224 5.00 4.34 -9.00
C LEU A 224 3.84 3.39 -9.23
N THR A 225 3.37 3.24 -10.47
CA THR A 225 2.24 2.35 -10.80
C THR A 225 2.54 0.90 -10.45
N ALA A 226 3.73 0.41 -10.80
CA ALA A 226 4.15 -0.96 -10.48
C ALA A 226 4.16 -1.20 -8.96
N MET A 227 4.79 -0.29 -8.19
CA MET A 227 4.83 -0.40 -6.73
C MET A 227 3.45 -0.29 -6.08
N TRP A 228 2.58 0.55 -6.63
CA TRP A 228 1.21 0.71 -6.15
C TRP A 228 0.41 -0.58 -6.32
N LEU A 229 0.45 -1.17 -7.52
CA LEU A 229 -0.25 -2.41 -7.82
C LEU A 229 0.34 -3.59 -7.02
N TRP A 230 1.66 -3.63 -6.86
CA TRP A 230 2.34 -4.64 -6.04
C TRP A 230 1.91 -4.57 -4.56
N THR A 231 1.81 -3.35 -4.00
CA THR A 231 1.32 -3.15 -2.64
C THR A 231 -0.11 -3.69 -2.48
N LEU A 232 -0.95 -3.48 -3.50
CA LEU A 232 -2.35 -3.92 -3.50
C LEU A 232 -2.55 -5.41 -3.78
N THR A 233 -1.58 -6.10 -4.39
CA THR A 233 -1.68 -7.55 -4.68
C THR A 233 -1.32 -8.44 -3.49
N GLY A 234 -0.63 -7.89 -2.48
CA GLY A 234 -0.29 -8.60 -1.24
C GLY A 234 -1.42 -8.69 -0.23
N GLY A 235 -2.30 -7.69 -0.18
CA GLY A 235 -3.61 -7.89 0.41
C GLY A 235 -4.43 -8.69 -0.58
N LYS A 236 -5.01 -9.83 -0.19
CA LYS A 236 -6.13 -10.40 -0.98
C LYS A 236 -7.07 -9.23 -1.27
N ALA A 237 -7.19 -8.88 -2.54
CA ALA A 237 -7.95 -7.74 -2.96
C ALA A 237 -9.38 -7.87 -2.41
N ASP A 238 -9.71 -7.10 -1.38
CA ASP A 238 -11.08 -6.69 -1.08
C ASP A 238 -11.54 -5.71 -2.18
N ALA A 239 -11.47 -6.17 -3.43
CA ALA A 239 -12.34 -5.76 -4.48
C ALA A 239 -13.54 -6.72 -4.40
N ALA A 240 -14.42 -6.49 -3.42
CA ALA A 240 -15.81 -6.90 -3.54
C ALA A 240 -16.38 -6.16 -4.75
N ASN A 241 -16.16 -6.73 -5.93
CA ASN A 241 -16.72 -6.24 -7.17
C ASN A 241 -18.24 -6.45 -7.09
N GLY A 242 -18.97 -5.44 -7.52
CA GLY A 242 -20.40 -5.34 -7.30
C GLY A 242 -21.16 -6.48 -7.94
N GLU A 243 -21.83 -7.29 -7.12
CA GLU A 243 -23.04 -8.00 -7.50
C GLU A 243 -23.98 -8.08 -6.28
N ASN A 244 -25.19 -7.54 -6.47
CA ASN A 244 -26.38 -7.62 -5.64
C ASN A 244 -26.41 -6.86 -4.30
N ALA A 245 -26.83 -5.60 -4.39
CA ALA A 245 -27.69 -4.98 -3.36
C ALA A 245 -28.80 -4.21 -4.09
N GLU A 246 -29.78 -4.96 -4.60
CA GLU A 246 -31.12 -4.41 -4.81
C GLU A 246 -31.81 -4.29 -3.44
N ASP A 247 -32.47 -3.15 -3.24
CA ASP A 247 -33.46 -2.80 -2.22
C ASP A 247 -33.10 -2.94 -0.73
N ALA A 248 -32.78 -1.79 -0.13
CA ALA A 248 -33.19 -1.48 1.24
C ALA A 248 -33.42 0.03 1.35
N ASP A 249 -34.70 0.42 1.26
CA ASP A 249 -35.20 1.74 1.67
C ASP A 249 -34.81 2.05 3.12
N ALA A 250 -34.29 3.24 3.37
CA ALA A 250 -34.41 3.92 4.66
C ALA A 250 -34.25 5.42 4.44
N ASP A 251 -35.35 6.14 4.71
CA ASP A 251 -35.49 7.58 4.73
C ASP A 251 -34.40 8.27 5.57
N ASP A 252 -33.79 9.32 5.01
CA ASP A 252 -33.39 10.48 5.82
C ASP A 252 -33.39 11.76 4.97
N GLU A 253 -34.28 12.67 5.34
CA GLU A 253 -34.38 14.02 4.78
C GLU A 253 -33.22 14.88 5.32
N SER A 254 -32.23 15.17 4.48
CA SER A 254 -31.47 16.41 4.62
C SER A 254 -31.02 16.96 3.27
N GLU A 255 -31.45 18.19 3.00
CA GLU A 255 -31.10 18.96 1.81
C GLU A 255 -29.60 19.32 1.78
N GLY A 256 -29.00 19.21 0.60
CA GLY A 256 -27.84 20.01 0.22
C GLY A 256 -26.45 19.42 0.48
N SER A 257 -26.09 18.32 -0.19
CA SER A 257 -24.68 18.11 -0.58
C SER A 257 -24.56 17.27 -1.84
N ALA A 258 -23.63 17.67 -2.72
CA ALA A 258 -23.33 17.00 -3.97
C ALA A 258 -23.06 15.51 -3.74
N LYS A 259 -23.66 14.64 -4.58
CA LYS A 259 -23.42 13.20 -4.61
C LYS A 259 -21.92 12.91 -4.66
N LYS A 260 -21.31 12.54 -3.53
CA LYS A 260 -19.97 11.94 -3.50
C LYS A 260 -20.06 10.60 -4.20
N SER A 261 -19.45 10.49 -5.38
CA SER A 261 -19.28 9.21 -6.07
C SER A 261 -18.48 8.27 -5.17
N LYS A 262 -19.01 7.07 -4.94
CA LYS A 262 -18.32 6.00 -4.20
C LYS A 262 -17.00 5.69 -4.90
N THR A 263 -15.88 5.96 -4.24
CA THR A 263 -14.54 5.78 -4.79
C THR A 263 -14.19 4.29 -4.81
N THR A 264 -14.52 3.60 -5.90
CA THR A 264 -14.02 2.25 -6.19
C THR A 264 -12.66 2.36 -6.88
N GLY A 265 -11.59 1.75 -6.34
CA GLY A 265 -10.31 1.73 -7.03
C GLY A 265 -9.08 1.44 -6.16
N PHE A 266 -7.92 1.49 -6.82
CA PHE A 266 -6.58 1.26 -6.29
C PHE A 266 -6.17 2.34 -5.25
N VAL A 267 -6.73 2.29 -4.04
CA VAL A 267 -6.56 3.33 -3.01
C VAL A 267 -5.49 2.94 -1.98
N LEU A 268 -4.65 3.91 -1.61
CA LEU A 268 -3.70 3.84 -0.50
C LEU A 268 -3.91 5.04 0.44
N GLU A 269 -3.45 4.94 1.68
CA GLU A 269 -3.34 6.10 2.57
C GLU A 269 -2.31 7.09 2.00
N TYR A 270 -2.63 8.39 2.05
CA TYR A 270 -1.86 9.42 1.35
C TYR A 270 -0.41 9.51 1.82
N ASP A 271 -0.14 9.46 3.13
CA ASP A 271 1.23 9.54 3.64
C ASP A 271 2.06 8.31 3.26
N ALA A 272 1.48 7.12 3.31
CA ALA A 272 2.10 5.88 2.83
C ALA A 272 2.42 5.97 1.32
N ALA A 273 1.45 6.38 0.50
CA ALA A 273 1.65 6.58 -0.93
C ALA A 273 2.75 7.61 -1.22
N ARG A 274 2.78 8.72 -0.46
CA ARG A 274 3.78 9.77 -0.57
C ARG A 274 5.17 9.30 -0.21
N LYS A 275 5.32 8.54 0.88
CA LYS A 275 6.60 7.96 1.31
C LYS A 275 7.12 6.94 0.29
N ILE A 276 6.24 6.10 -0.26
CA ILE A 276 6.59 5.19 -1.36
C ILE A 276 7.06 5.99 -2.58
N ALA A 277 6.30 7.00 -3.02
CA ALA A 277 6.66 7.82 -4.17
C ALA A 277 8.01 8.52 -3.96
N GLN A 278 8.23 9.17 -2.82
CA GLN A 278 9.49 9.83 -2.48
C GLN A 278 10.66 8.84 -2.48
N GLY A 279 10.47 7.64 -1.92
CA GLY A 279 11.48 6.58 -1.91
C GLY A 279 11.86 6.08 -3.30
N LEU A 280 10.95 6.21 -4.27
CA LEU A 280 11.18 5.91 -5.68
C LEU A 280 11.70 7.10 -6.48
N GLY A 281 11.94 8.24 -5.83
CA GLY A 281 12.28 9.50 -6.51
C GLY A 281 11.17 10.00 -7.42
N ALA A 282 9.91 9.80 -7.03
CA ALA A 282 8.72 10.29 -7.72
C ALA A 282 7.97 11.31 -6.87
N HIS A 283 7.43 12.33 -7.52
CA HIS A 283 6.69 13.41 -6.85
C HIS A 283 5.19 13.28 -7.16
N LEU A 284 4.39 12.90 -6.16
CA LEU A 284 2.94 12.72 -6.32
C LEU A 284 2.23 13.97 -6.83
N GLU A 285 2.73 15.15 -6.46
CA GLU A 285 2.17 16.45 -6.83
C GLU A 285 2.28 16.70 -8.35
N ASP A 286 3.27 16.11 -9.01
CA ASP A 286 3.49 16.25 -10.45
C ASP A 286 2.69 15.21 -11.25
N LEU A 287 2.30 14.10 -10.61
CA LEU A 287 1.63 12.95 -11.22
C LEU A 287 0.09 13.06 -11.20
N THR A 288 -0.45 14.26 -11.40
CA THR A 288 -1.91 14.55 -11.36
C THR A 288 -2.74 13.80 -12.40
N SER A 289 -2.12 13.34 -13.50
CA SER A 289 -2.76 12.52 -14.53
C SER A 289 -2.77 11.01 -14.20
N LEU A 290 -2.13 10.62 -13.10
CA LEU A 290 -1.98 9.24 -12.66
C LEU A 290 -2.63 8.99 -11.30
N VAL A 291 -2.53 9.95 -10.38
CA VAL A 291 -3.00 9.81 -8.99
C VAL A 291 -3.96 10.94 -8.64
N GLU A 292 -5.08 10.57 -8.05
CA GLU A 292 -6.03 11.49 -7.43
C GLU A 292 -5.84 11.50 -5.92
N VAL A 293 -5.63 12.68 -5.32
CA VAL A 293 -5.50 12.85 -3.87
C VAL A 293 -6.81 13.41 -3.32
N SER A 294 -7.38 12.75 -2.31
CA SER A 294 -8.61 13.17 -1.64
C SER A 294 -8.45 13.02 -0.12
N GLY A 295 -8.13 14.14 0.55
CA GLY A 295 -7.94 14.15 2.00
C GLY A 295 -6.75 13.30 2.45
N ASP A 296 -7.02 12.27 3.25
CA ASP A 296 -6.03 11.31 3.76
C ASP A 296 -5.85 10.08 2.86
N GLN A 297 -6.43 10.08 1.66
CA GLN A 297 -6.35 8.99 0.70
C GLN A 297 -5.76 9.45 -0.63
N ALA A 298 -5.05 8.53 -1.27
CA ALA A 298 -4.58 8.66 -2.64
C ALA A 298 -5.08 7.49 -3.47
N ARG A 299 -5.51 7.74 -4.70
CA ARG A 299 -6.06 6.74 -5.61
C ARG A 299 -5.28 6.74 -6.91
N LEU A 300 -4.74 5.58 -7.28
CA LEU A 300 -4.21 5.37 -8.62
C LEU A 300 -5.39 5.29 -9.60
N LEU A 301 -5.36 6.15 -10.62
CA LEU A 301 -6.43 6.25 -11.62
C LEU A 301 -6.49 4.97 -12.49
N PRO A 302 -7.67 4.35 -12.63
CA PRO A 302 -7.92 3.30 -13.61
C PRO A 302 -7.51 3.74 -15.02
N VAL A 303 -7.11 2.78 -15.85
CA VAL A 303 -6.58 3.07 -17.19
C VAL A 303 -7.59 3.82 -18.05
N GLY A 304 -8.88 3.47 -17.93
CA GLY A 304 -9.96 4.16 -18.64
C GLY A 304 -10.12 5.64 -18.27
N GLU A 305 -9.85 6.01 -17.00
CA GLU A 305 -9.95 7.41 -16.54
C GLU A 305 -8.81 8.28 -17.09
N ARG A 306 -7.68 7.66 -17.45
CA ARG A 306 -6.54 8.33 -18.08
C ARG A 306 -6.77 8.67 -19.55
N ALA A 307 -7.84 8.17 -20.17
CA ALA A 307 -8.11 8.38 -21.61
C ALA A 307 -8.16 9.87 -22.00
N ARG A 308 -8.76 10.74 -21.16
CA ARG A 308 -8.80 12.19 -21.44
C ARG A 308 -7.41 12.83 -21.47
N HIS A 309 -6.50 12.38 -20.62
CA HIS A 309 -5.12 12.88 -20.60
C HIS A 309 -4.33 12.34 -21.81
N LEU A 310 -4.50 11.05 -22.11
CA LEU A 310 -3.73 10.34 -23.14
C LEU A 310 -4.18 10.66 -24.57
N PHE A 311 -5.44 11.02 -24.79
CA PHE A 311 -6.02 11.29 -26.11
C PHE A 311 -6.58 12.71 -26.29
N GLY A 312 -6.77 13.48 -25.21
CA GLY A 312 -7.34 14.83 -25.28
C GLY A 312 -8.86 14.91 -25.03
N LYS A 313 -9.41 16.13 -25.03
CA LYS A 313 -10.73 16.48 -24.47
C LYS A 313 -11.96 15.90 -25.19
N GLU A 314 -11.84 15.36 -26.41
CA GLU A 314 -13.01 14.93 -27.20
C GLU A 314 -13.10 13.41 -27.46
N GLU A 315 -12.07 12.60 -27.16
CA GLU A 315 -12.01 11.21 -27.65
C GLU A 315 -11.99 10.13 -26.53
N GLY A 316 -12.03 10.54 -25.25
CA GLY A 316 -11.80 9.65 -24.10
C GLY A 316 -12.99 9.43 -23.15
N GLN A 317 -14.24 9.66 -23.56
CA GLN A 317 -15.39 9.43 -22.67
C GLN A 317 -15.73 7.94 -22.53
N VAL A 318 -15.41 7.36 -21.38
CA VAL A 318 -15.97 6.09 -20.90
C VAL A 318 -17.34 6.39 -20.29
N THR A 319 -18.42 5.84 -20.84
CA THR A 319 -19.75 5.88 -20.21
C THR A 319 -20.10 4.51 -19.64
N PRO A 320 -20.64 4.42 -18.40
CA PRO A 320 -21.04 3.14 -17.83
C PRO A 320 -22.25 2.58 -18.59
N ALA A 321 -22.17 1.33 -19.02
CA ALA A 321 -23.24 0.66 -19.74
C ALA A 321 -24.50 0.55 -18.87
N ARG A 322 -25.62 1.13 -19.31
CA ARG A 322 -26.93 0.87 -18.71
C ARG A 322 -27.32 -0.58 -19.00
N LYS A 323 -27.48 -1.40 -17.95
CA LYS A 323 -28.10 -2.74 -18.04
C LYS A 323 -29.48 -2.62 -18.71
N LYS A 324 -29.59 -3.02 -19.98
CA LYS A 324 -30.90 -3.25 -20.60
C LYS A 324 -31.47 -4.54 -20.00
N LYS A 325 -32.63 -4.44 -19.34
CA LYS A 325 -33.44 -5.61 -18.98
C LYS A 325 -33.77 -6.36 -20.27
N ILE A 326 -33.21 -7.55 -20.46
CA ILE A 326 -33.54 -8.43 -21.59
C ILE A 326 -34.75 -9.27 -21.14
N PRO A 327 -35.89 -9.23 -21.86
CA PRO A 327 -36.97 -10.16 -21.63
C PRO A 327 -36.51 -11.56 -22.01
N GLN A 328 -36.78 -12.52 -21.13
CA GLN A 328 -36.50 -13.94 -21.29
C GLN A 328 -36.88 -14.46 -22.69
N LEU A 329 -35.89 -14.97 -23.47
CA LEU A 329 -36.07 -16.08 -24.43
C LEU A 329 -34.75 -16.59 -25.05
N ASP A 330 -34.67 -17.92 -25.03
CA ASP A 330 -33.98 -18.94 -25.83
C ASP A 330 -32.46 -19.19 -25.76
N LEU A 331 -32.12 -20.37 -25.22
CA LEU A 331 -30.80 -20.91 -24.87
C LEU A 331 -29.87 -21.10 -26.09
N PHE A 332 -30.41 -21.12 -27.31
CA PHE A 332 -29.63 -21.30 -28.54
C PHE A 332 -29.00 -20.01 -29.08
N LYS A 333 -29.37 -18.82 -28.59
CA LYS A 333 -28.73 -17.54 -28.96
C LYS A 333 -27.51 -17.17 -28.09
N MET A 334 -27.27 -17.87 -26.98
CA MET A 334 -26.18 -17.57 -26.04
C MET A 334 -24.77 -17.85 -26.59
N LEU A 335 -24.64 -18.65 -27.65
CA LEU A 335 -23.33 -18.98 -28.24
C LEU A 335 -22.85 -17.97 -29.31
N GLU A 336 -23.72 -17.07 -29.79
CA GLU A 336 -23.35 -16.00 -30.73
C GLU A 336 -23.15 -14.63 -30.07
N GLN A 337 -23.58 -14.43 -28.81
CA GLN A 337 -23.58 -13.12 -28.13
C GLN A 337 -22.46 -12.93 -27.09
N ALA A 338 -21.46 -13.80 -27.04
CA ALA A 338 -20.32 -13.65 -26.12
C ALA A 338 -19.36 -12.49 -26.50
N ASP A 339 -19.57 -11.83 -27.65
CA ASP A 339 -18.68 -10.77 -28.17
C ASP A 339 -19.23 -9.32 -28.04
N GLU A 340 -20.43 -9.10 -27.49
CA GLU A 340 -21.09 -7.78 -27.52
C GLU A 340 -21.37 -7.13 -26.15
N SER A 341 -20.52 -7.38 -25.14
CA SER A 341 -20.45 -6.55 -23.93
C SER A 341 -19.23 -5.63 -23.94
N GLY A 342 -19.06 -4.88 -25.03
CA GLY A 342 -17.96 -3.94 -25.24
C GLY A 342 -18.35 -2.51 -24.86
N THR A 343 -17.52 -1.87 -24.02
CA THR A 343 -17.52 -0.42 -23.80
C THR A 343 -17.34 0.28 -25.15
N THR A 344 -18.24 1.20 -25.51
CA THR A 344 -18.19 1.92 -26.80
C THR A 344 -17.31 3.17 -26.70
N PHE A 345 -16.28 3.28 -27.56
CA PHE A 345 -15.34 4.40 -27.60
C PHE A 345 -15.46 5.21 -28.90
N GLY A 346 -15.58 6.54 -28.82
CA GLY A 346 -15.65 7.48 -29.95
C GLY A 346 -14.33 7.61 -30.74
N GLU A 347 -14.37 7.98 -32.03
CA GLU A 347 -13.31 7.96 -33.07
C GLU A 347 -11.93 8.57 -32.70
N THR A 348 -11.19 7.95 -31.79
CA THR A 348 -9.77 8.19 -31.49
C THR A 348 -8.82 7.98 -32.69
N LYS A 349 -8.27 9.06 -33.25
CA LYS A 349 -6.96 9.04 -33.91
C LYS A 349 -5.91 9.33 -32.83
N VAL A 350 -4.83 8.55 -32.76
CA VAL A 350 -3.72 8.86 -31.84
C VAL A 350 -2.98 10.09 -32.40
N GLU A 351 -3.40 11.30 -32.03
CA GLU A 351 -2.71 12.53 -32.46
C GLU A 351 -1.51 12.86 -31.56
N ARG A 352 -1.50 12.36 -30.31
CA ARG A 352 -0.42 12.56 -29.34
C ARG A 352 0.11 11.22 -28.84
N HIS A 353 1.41 11.01 -29.00
CA HIS A 353 2.07 9.82 -28.45
C HIS A 353 2.28 10.01 -26.95
N GLY A 354 2.07 8.95 -26.18
CA GLY A 354 2.41 8.92 -24.76
C GLY A 354 3.86 9.34 -24.51
N GLU A 355 4.04 10.21 -23.53
CA GLU A 355 5.35 10.79 -23.20
C GLU A 355 6.24 9.73 -22.54
N THR A 356 5.64 8.86 -21.72
CA THR A 356 6.32 7.77 -21.00
C THR A 356 6.02 6.40 -21.61
N VAL A 357 6.78 5.37 -21.18
CA VAL A 357 6.49 3.98 -21.56
C VAL A 357 5.11 3.55 -21.01
N LEU A 358 4.76 3.96 -19.80
CA LEU A 358 3.46 3.66 -19.19
C LEU A 358 2.30 4.27 -19.98
N ASP A 359 2.42 5.54 -20.40
CA ASP A 359 1.41 6.20 -21.22
C ASP A 359 1.13 5.40 -22.50
N ARG A 360 2.19 4.96 -23.19
CA ARG A 360 2.08 4.19 -24.43
C ARG A 360 1.40 2.84 -24.20
N ILE A 361 1.69 2.18 -23.07
CA ILE A 361 1.01 0.93 -22.70
C ILE A 361 -0.47 1.21 -22.45
N HIS A 362 -0.80 2.24 -21.68
CA HIS A 362 -2.18 2.58 -21.38
C HIS A 362 -2.96 3.02 -22.63
N GLN A 363 -2.34 3.76 -23.54
CA GLN A 363 -2.92 4.05 -24.86
C GLN A 363 -3.21 2.75 -25.63
N SER A 364 -2.27 1.81 -25.63
CA SER A 364 -2.45 0.50 -26.28
C SER A 364 -3.59 -0.32 -25.65
N MET A 365 -3.70 -0.30 -24.32
CA MET A 365 -4.78 -0.96 -23.57
C MET A 365 -6.13 -0.35 -23.92
N ILE A 366 -6.23 0.98 -24.00
CA ILE A 366 -7.47 1.69 -24.36
C ILE A 366 -7.86 1.39 -25.82
N LEU A 367 -6.90 1.41 -26.75
CA LEU A 367 -7.16 1.05 -28.16
C LEU A 367 -7.63 -0.40 -28.31
N PHE A 368 -7.05 -1.32 -27.52
CA PHE A 368 -7.48 -2.71 -27.46
C PHE A 368 -8.90 -2.82 -26.90
N ALA A 369 -9.19 -2.17 -25.77
CA ALA A 369 -10.51 -2.15 -25.15
C ALA A 369 -11.59 -1.60 -26.09
N ALA A 370 -11.22 -0.66 -26.96
CA ALA A 370 -12.07 -0.08 -27.99
C ALA A 370 -12.27 -0.95 -29.24
N GLY A 371 -11.66 -2.13 -29.33
CA GLY A 371 -11.73 -3.00 -30.50
C GLY A 371 -10.97 -2.48 -31.73
N ARG A 372 -10.13 -1.45 -31.57
CA ARG A 372 -9.48 -0.74 -32.68
C ARG A 372 -8.18 -1.42 -33.13
N SER A 373 -8.30 -2.64 -33.63
CA SER A 373 -7.15 -3.48 -33.98
C SER A 373 -6.18 -2.82 -34.97
N GLU A 374 -6.69 -2.09 -35.98
CA GLU A 374 -5.83 -1.39 -36.96
C GLU A 374 -5.09 -0.19 -36.35
N ALA A 375 -5.78 0.61 -35.52
CA ALA A 375 -5.14 1.73 -34.84
C ALA A 375 -4.08 1.25 -33.82
N LEU A 376 -4.37 0.18 -33.09
CA LEU A 376 -3.42 -0.47 -32.20
C LEU A 376 -2.20 -1.00 -32.96
N LYS A 377 -2.41 -1.65 -34.10
CA LYS A 377 -1.32 -2.16 -34.95
C LYS A 377 -0.44 -1.02 -35.46
N ARG A 378 -1.04 0.05 -35.98
CA ARG A 378 -0.33 1.26 -36.39
C ARG A 378 0.49 1.83 -35.24
N PHE A 379 -0.12 1.98 -34.06
CA PHE A 379 0.55 2.51 -32.88
C PHE A 379 1.75 1.67 -32.42
N LEU A 380 1.62 0.34 -32.44
CA LEU A 380 2.71 -0.55 -32.04
C LEU A 380 3.82 -0.63 -33.09
N VAL A 381 3.48 -0.67 -34.38
CA VAL A 381 4.43 -1.00 -35.47
C VAL A 381 4.96 0.24 -36.21
N GLU A 382 4.06 1.10 -36.67
CA GLU A 382 4.40 2.27 -37.50
C GLU A 382 4.90 3.41 -36.62
N ASP A 383 4.15 3.71 -35.57
CA ASP A 383 4.47 4.75 -34.58
C ASP A 383 5.60 4.31 -33.62
N GLY A 384 5.98 3.03 -33.69
CA GLY A 384 7.20 2.49 -33.09
C GLY A 384 7.12 2.18 -31.59
N ALA A 385 5.94 2.28 -30.95
CA ALA A 385 5.80 2.01 -29.52
C ALA A 385 6.24 0.58 -29.14
N GLY A 386 5.93 -0.41 -29.99
CA GLY A 386 6.31 -1.81 -29.79
C GLY A 386 7.78 -2.12 -30.08
N ARG A 387 8.56 -1.19 -30.65
CA ARG A 387 10.01 -1.37 -30.86
C ARG A 387 10.82 -1.15 -29.58
N ASP A 388 10.26 -0.44 -28.60
CA ASP A 388 10.90 -0.26 -27.31
C ASP A 388 10.75 -1.54 -26.48
N GLN A 389 11.86 -2.20 -26.14
CA GLN A 389 11.80 -3.40 -25.30
C GLN A 389 11.24 -3.11 -23.90
N ARG A 390 11.41 -1.88 -23.39
CA ARG A 390 10.86 -1.47 -22.09
C ARG A 390 9.33 -1.54 -22.08
N PHE A 391 8.68 -1.27 -23.21
CA PHE A 391 7.22 -1.41 -23.36
C PHE A 391 6.76 -2.82 -23.02
N TRP A 392 7.37 -3.84 -23.62
CA TRP A 392 6.95 -5.22 -23.42
C TRP A 392 7.30 -5.74 -22.03
N ARG A 393 8.43 -5.32 -21.46
CA ARG A 393 8.81 -5.68 -20.09
C ARG A 393 7.86 -5.08 -19.07
N LEU A 394 7.53 -3.79 -19.20
CA LEU A 394 6.57 -3.14 -18.31
C LEU A 394 5.16 -3.70 -18.49
N ALA A 395 4.72 -3.97 -19.72
CA ALA A 395 3.41 -4.60 -19.96
C ALA A 395 3.32 -6.00 -19.32
N GLN A 396 4.39 -6.79 -19.38
CA GLN A 396 4.46 -8.10 -18.73
C GLN A 396 4.40 -7.99 -17.20
N ALA A 397 5.11 -7.03 -16.61
CA ALA A 397 5.06 -6.78 -15.18
C ALA A 397 3.66 -6.30 -14.73
N LEU A 398 3.08 -5.32 -15.44
CA LEU A 398 1.72 -4.84 -15.15
C LEU A 398 0.68 -5.95 -15.29
N SER A 399 0.82 -6.83 -16.28
CA SER A 399 -0.01 -8.03 -16.41
C SER A 399 0.07 -8.96 -15.19
N ALA A 400 1.25 -9.13 -14.59
CA ALA A 400 1.41 -9.92 -13.37
C ALA A 400 0.84 -9.22 -12.12
N LEU A 401 0.85 -7.88 -12.12
CA LEU A 401 0.45 -7.06 -10.97
C LEU A 401 -1.03 -6.69 -10.94
N TYR A 402 -1.70 -6.58 -12.09
CA TYR A 402 -3.14 -6.29 -12.11
C TYR A 402 -3.93 -7.46 -11.53
N PRO A 403 -4.91 -7.20 -10.63
CA PRO A 403 -5.75 -8.26 -10.09
C PRO A 403 -6.52 -8.98 -11.21
N SER A 404 -6.69 -10.29 -11.09
CA SER A 404 -7.25 -11.13 -12.17
C SER A 404 -8.68 -10.77 -12.58
N SER A 405 -9.44 -10.08 -11.72
CA SER A 405 -10.82 -9.67 -11.94
C SER A 405 -10.99 -8.30 -12.61
N THR A 406 -9.90 -7.56 -12.87
CA THR A 406 -10.00 -6.19 -13.42
C THR A 406 -10.01 -6.17 -14.95
N GLU A 407 -10.59 -5.11 -15.51
CA GLU A 407 -10.55 -4.90 -16.96
C GLU A 407 -9.12 -4.61 -17.44
N GLU A 408 -8.32 -3.92 -16.63
CA GLU A 408 -6.92 -3.64 -16.91
C GLU A 408 -6.12 -4.91 -17.17
N LYS A 409 -6.33 -5.97 -16.38
CA LYS A 409 -5.71 -7.27 -16.59
C LYS A 409 -6.05 -7.83 -17.97
N ARG A 410 -7.34 -7.83 -18.32
CA ARG A 410 -7.82 -8.28 -19.64
C ARG A 410 -7.20 -7.46 -20.77
N TRP A 411 -7.11 -6.14 -20.61
CA TRP A 411 -6.61 -5.25 -21.66
C TRP A 411 -5.10 -5.41 -21.87
N VAL A 412 -4.30 -5.48 -20.81
CA VAL A 412 -2.84 -5.66 -20.94
C VAL A 412 -2.49 -7.04 -21.51
N ASP A 413 -3.20 -8.10 -21.11
CA ASP A 413 -3.04 -9.43 -21.68
C ASP A 413 -3.40 -9.47 -23.17
N GLY A 414 -4.46 -8.75 -23.55
CA GLY A 414 -4.85 -8.55 -24.94
C GLY A 414 -3.78 -7.85 -25.79
N VAL A 415 -3.12 -6.83 -25.24
CA VAL A 415 -1.99 -6.15 -25.89
C VAL A 415 -0.78 -7.08 -26.00
N LEU A 416 -0.43 -7.81 -24.93
CA LEU A 416 0.68 -8.76 -24.92
C LEU A 416 0.49 -9.90 -25.94
N ALA A 417 -0.74 -10.39 -26.13
CA ALA A 417 -1.05 -11.41 -27.12
C ALA A 417 -0.71 -10.97 -28.56
N ARG A 418 -0.75 -9.66 -28.85
CA ARG A 418 -0.38 -9.10 -30.16
C ARG A 418 1.13 -9.09 -30.42
N LYS A 419 1.97 -9.20 -29.38
CA LYS A 419 3.44 -9.15 -29.50
C LYS A 419 3.97 -10.14 -30.54
N LYS A 420 3.61 -11.42 -30.40
CA LYS A 420 4.05 -12.49 -31.31
C LYS A 420 3.51 -12.30 -32.74
N GLY A 421 2.25 -11.88 -32.85
CA GLY A 421 1.59 -11.67 -34.15
C GLY A 421 2.13 -10.49 -34.95
N LEU A 422 2.80 -9.54 -34.29
CA LEU A 422 3.41 -8.36 -34.91
C LEU A 422 4.93 -8.45 -35.09
N GLY A 423 5.56 -9.54 -34.61
CA GLY A 423 6.97 -9.84 -34.86
C GLY A 423 7.97 -9.12 -33.95
N PHE A 424 7.59 -8.80 -32.71
CA PHE A 424 8.44 -8.14 -31.70
C PHE A 424 9.12 -9.07 -30.69
#